data_AF-A0A7Y1VUL4-F1
#
_entry.id   AF-A0A7Y1VUL4-F1
#
_cell.length_a   1.000
_cell.length_b   1.000
_cell.length_c   1.000
_cell.angle_alpha   90.00
_cell.angle_beta   90.00
_cell.angle_gamma   90.00
#
_symmetry.space_group_name_H-M   'P 1'
#
loop_
_entity.id
_entity.type
_entity.pdbx_description
1 polymer ?
#
loop_
_entity_poly.entity_id
_entity_poly.type
_entity_poly.pdbx_seq_one_letter_code
_entity_poly.pdbx_strand_id
1 'polypeptide(L)'
;ILFIHFLLRDKGFKVINLGRNISIDDVYQACQIKHPDYIFTLINEGLVKIPLKDYVEKLSVHCRTSKILLSGLQISRQQIKSRKNYLVFDSLDEILVFLDNL
;
A
#
# COMPACT_ATOMS: atom_id res chain seq x y z
N ILE A 1 -8.52 4.13 -6.16
CA ILE A 1 -8.42 2.71 -5.74
C ILE A 1 -9.08 1.75 -6.73
N LEU A 2 -10.32 2.00 -7.19
CA LEU A 2 -11.01 1.09 -8.12
C LEU A 2 -10.31 0.96 -9.48
N PHE A 3 -9.73 2.05 -9.99
CA PHE A 3 -8.92 2.03 -11.21
C PHE A 3 -7.70 1.11 -11.10
N ILE A 4 -6.87 1.25 -10.06
CA ILE A 4 -5.75 0.34 -9.79
C ILE A 4 -6.23 -1.11 -9.63
N HIS A 5 -7.34 -1.33 -8.92
CA HIS A 5 -7.90 -2.66 -8.79
C HIS A 5 -8.21 -3.27 -10.17
N PHE A 6 -8.87 -2.51 -11.04
CA PHE A 6 -9.16 -2.93 -12.40
C PHE A 6 -7.88 -3.27 -13.17
N LEU A 7 -6.88 -2.39 -13.17
CA LEU A 7 -5.62 -2.62 -13.89
C LEU A 7 -4.86 -3.85 -13.39
N LEU A 8 -4.82 -4.06 -12.07
CA LEU A 8 -4.18 -5.25 -11.50
C LEU A 8 -4.92 -6.53 -11.90
N ARG A 9 -6.26 -6.50 -11.92
CA ARG A 9 -7.07 -7.64 -12.36
C ARG A 9 -6.89 -7.94 -13.84
N ASP A 10 -6.83 -6.90 -14.68
CA ASP A 10 -6.58 -7.00 -16.12
C ASP A 10 -5.21 -7.65 -16.41
N LYS A 11 -4.19 -7.33 -15.62
CA LYS A 11 -2.86 -7.96 -15.66
C LYS A 11 -2.81 -9.38 -15.06
N GLY A 12 -3.94 -9.94 -14.63
CA GLY A 12 -4.02 -11.31 -14.10
C GLY A 12 -3.67 -11.46 -12.62
N PHE A 13 -3.41 -10.37 -11.89
CA PHE A 13 -3.15 -10.46 -10.45
C PHE A 13 -4.41 -10.91 -9.68
N LYS A 14 -4.20 -11.72 -8.64
CA LYS A 14 -5.23 -12.03 -7.65
C LYS A 14 -5.31 -10.89 -6.64
N VAL A 15 -6.30 -10.03 -6.80
CA VAL A 15 -6.44 -8.81 -5.98
C VAL A 15 -7.54 -8.96 -4.94
N ILE A 16 -7.24 -8.59 -3.69
CA ILE A 16 -8.20 -8.42 -2.62
C ILE A 16 -8.29 -6.93 -2.32
N ASN A 17 -9.45 -6.33 -2.56
CA ASN A 17 -9.67 -4.91 -2.30
C ASN A 17 -10.31 -4.74 -0.92
N LEU A 18 -9.56 -4.22 0.04
CA LEU A 18 -10.07 -3.93 1.38
C LEU A 18 -10.97 -2.68 1.42
N GLY A 19 -10.93 -1.84 0.38
CA GLY A 19 -11.76 -0.63 0.29
C GLY A 19 -11.04 0.64 0.74
N ARG A 20 -11.78 1.58 1.33
CA ARG A 20 -11.29 2.87 1.83
C ARG A 20 -11.60 2.98 3.32
N ASN A 21 -10.89 3.85 4.03
CA ASN A 21 -11.07 4.09 5.48
C ASN A 21 -10.92 2.83 6.33
N ILE A 22 -10.01 1.96 5.93
CA ILE A 22 -9.74 0.69 6.59
C ILE A 22 -8.76 0.90 7.74
N SER A 23 -9.04 0.25 8.87
CA SER A 23 -8.15 0.32 10.03
C SER A 23 -6.87 -0.47 9.78
N ILE A 24 -5.78 -0.15 10.49
CA ILE A 24 -4.55 -0.93 10.38
C ILE A 24 -4.74 -2.38 10.86
N ASP A 25 -5.66 -2.60 11.81
CA ASP A 25 -5.96 -3.92 12.36
C ASP A 25 -6.64 -4.82 11.31
N ASP A 26 -7.56 -4.26 10.51
CA ASP A 26 -8.19 -5.00 9.40
C ASP A 26 -7.17 -5.38 8.32
N VAL A 27 -6.22 -4.48 8.02
CA VAL A 27 -5.12 -4.79 7.09
C VAL A 27 -4.26 -5.91 7.64
N TYR A 28 -3.95 -5.89 8.94
CA TYR A 28 -3.18 -6.95 9.58
C TYR A 28 -3.88 -8.30 9.53
N GLN A 29 -5.18 -8.35 9.86
CA GLN A 29 -5.97 -9.57 9.76
C GLN A 29 -5.99 -10.09 8.32
N ALA A 30 -6.14 -9.21 7.33
CA ALA A 30 -6.08 -9.60 5.93
C ALA A 30 -4.69 -10.17 5.55
N CYS A 31 -3.59 -9.56 6.01
CA CYS A 31 -2.22 -10.07 5.81
C CYS A 31 -2.07 -11.49 6.37
N GLN A 32 -2.59 -11.74 7.58
CA GLN A 32 -2.49 -13.06 8.22
C GLN A 32 -3.33 -14.13 7.54
N ILE A 33 -4.53 -13.78 7.07
CA ILE A 33 -5.45 -14.77 6.46
C ILE A 33 -5.04 -15.08 5.02
N LYS A 34 -4.54 -14.08 4.29
CA LYS A 34 -4.34 -14.16 2.83
C LYS A 34 -2.88 -14.30 2.42
N HIS A 35 -1.93 -14.00 3.30
CA HIS A 35 -0.50 -14.04 3.03
C HIS A 35 -0.12 -13.43 1.67
N PRO A 36 -0.48 -12.16 1.40
CA PRO A 36 -0.26 -11.57 0.08
C PRO A 36 1.22 -11.31 -0.19
N ASP A 37 1.65 -11.46 -1.44
CA ASP A 37 3.00 -11.06 -1.86
C ASP A 37 3.18 -9.54 -1.81
N TYR A 38 2.11 -8.79 -2.14
CA TYR A 38 2.10 -7.34 -2.22
C TYR A 38 0.94 -6.72 -1.46
N ILE A 39 1.20 -5.56 -0.84
CA ILE A 39 0.17 -4.71 -0.23
C ILE A 39 0.25 -3.35 -0.89
N PHE A 40 -0.82 -2.91 -1.52
CA PHE A 40 -0.91 -1.59 -2.11
C PHE A 40 -1.78 -0.66 -1.25
N THR A 41 -1.22 0.47 -0.83
CA THR A 41 -1.92 1.45 0.01
C THR A 41 -1.76 2.85 -0.57
N LEU A 42 -2.88 3.57 -0.67
CA LEU A 42 -2.94 4.94 -1.17
C LEU A 42 -3.46 5.89 -0.09
N ILE A 43 -2.63 6.86 0.31
CA ILE A 43 -2.90 7.75 1.46
C ILE A 43 -2.94 9.20 0.98
N ASN A 44 -4.17 9.69 0.74
CA ASN A 44 -4.40 11.05 0.27
C ASN A 44 -4.81 12.03 1.37
N GLU A 45 -5.44 11.53 2.42
CA GLU A 45 -5.92 12.33 3.54
C GLU A 45 -5.06 12.09 4.78
N GLY A 46 -4.94 13.12 5.61
CA GLY A 46 -4.20 13.04 6.86
C GLY A 46 -4.84 12.00 7.79
N LEU A 47 -4.03 11.15 8.40
CA LEU A 47 -4.49 10.23 9.43
C LEU A 47 -4.74 11.04 10.72
N VAL A 48 -6.00 11.09 11.16
CA VAL A 48 -6.41 11.93 12.30
C VAL A 48 -5.84 11.42 13.64
N LYS A 49 -5.58 10.12 13.76
CA LYS A 49 -5.26 9.46 15.04
C LYS A 49 -3.79 9.11 15.24
N ILE A 50 -3.03 8.98 14.17
CA ILE A 50 -1.63 8.51 14.21
C ILE A 50 -0.80 9.24 13.16
N PRO A 51 0.45 9.62 13.46
CA PRO A 51 1.36 10.13 12.45
C PRO A 51 1.51 9.13 11.30
N LEU A 52 1.60 9.66 10.06
CA LEU A 52 1.74 8.83 8.86
C LEU A 52 2.96 7.90 8.94
N LYS A 53 4.08 8.42 9.44
CA LYS A 53 5.30 7.63 9.62
C LYS A 53 5.07 6.43 10.55
N ASP A 54 4.36 6.63 11.66
CA ASP A 54 4.06 5.55 12.61
C ASP A 54 3.09 4.52 12.01
N TYR A 55 2.14 4.96 11.19
CA TYR A 55 1.28 4.05 10.42
C TYR A 55 2.10 3.17 9.47
N VAL A 56 3.01 3.77 8.70
CA VAL A 56 3.86 3.05 7.75
C VAL A 56 4.80 2.07 8.47
N GLU A 57 5.41 2.47 9.58
CA GLU A 57 6.26 1.59 10.39
C GLU A 57 5.45 0.44 11.00
N LYS A 58 4.24 0.70 11.53
CA LYS A 58 3.37 -0.37 12.03
C LYS A 58 3.01 -1.34 10.91
N LEU A 59 2.61 -0.85 9.73
CA LEU A 59 2.28 -1.70 8.59
C LEU A 59 3.48 -2.57 8.17
N SER A 60 4.66 -1.96 8.11
CA SER A 60 5.94 -2.61 7.84
C SER A 60 6.27 -3.72 8.85
N VAL A 61 6.09 -3.49 10.14
CA VAL A 61 6.37 -4.47 11.20
C VAL A 61 5.37 -5.63 11.19
N HIS A 62 4.10 -5.36 10.88
CA HIS A 62 3.05 -6.38 10.97
C HIS A 62 2.89 -7.22 9.70
N CYS A 63 3.21 -6.68 8.53
CA CYS A 63 3.15 -7.40 7.25
C CYS A 63 4.56 -7.58 6.63
N ARG A 64 5.54 -8.05 7.42
CA ARG A 64 6.95 -8.18 7.03
C ARG A 64 7.21 -9.12 5.84
N THR A 65 6.34 -10.08 5.60
CA THR A 65 6.46 -11.06 4.51
C THR A 65 6.01 -10.49 3.17
N SER A 66 5.25 -9.39 3.19
CA SER A 66 4.69 -8.76 2.00
C SER A 66 5.52 -7.54 1.62
N LYS A 67 5.65 -7.29 0.32
CA LYS A 67 6.23 -6.05 -0.19
C LYS A 67 5.15 -4.97 -0.23
N ILE A 68 5.35 -3.91 0.55
CA ILE A 68 4.37 -2.83 0.64
C ILE A 68 4.67 -1.78 -0.43
N LEU A 69 3.64 -1.35 -1.17
CA LEU A 69 3.69 -0.31 -2.18
C LEU A 69 2.84 0.86 -1.68
N LEU A 70 3.47 2.01 -1.46
CA LEU A 70 2.87 3.20 -0.88
C LEU A 70 2.84 4.33 -1.90
N SER A 71 1.70 5.02 -1.99
CA SER A 71 1.58 6.25 -2.77
C SER A 71 0.48 7.14 -2.20
N GLY A 72 0.30 8.32 -2.80
CA GLY A 72 -0.73 9.28 -2.43
C GLY A 72 -0.18 10.60 -1.90
N LEU A 73 -1.07 11.59 -1.80
CA LEU A 73 -0.69 12.97 -1.52
C LEU A 73 0.06 13.16 -0.20
N GLN A 74 -0.31 12.42 0.86
CA GLN A 74 0.36 12.56 2.16
C GLN A 74 1.76 11.94 2.16
N ILE A 75 1.95 10.86 1.41
CA ILE A 75 3.24 10.18 1.26
C ILE A 75 4.25 11.15 0.64
N SER A 76 3.86 11.82 -0.45
CA SER A 76 4.69 12.80 -1.15
C SER A 76 4.92 14.06 -0.29
N ARG A 77 3.86 14.64 0.31
CA ARG A 77 3.96 15.84 1.17
C ARG A 77 4.90 15.66 2.35
N GLN A 78 4.86 14.50 3.01
CA GLN A 78 5.69 14.21 4.18
C GLN A 78 7.04 13.59 3.82
N GLN A 79 7.35 13.45 2.53
CA GLN A 79 8.61 12.92 2.01
C GLN A 79 9.00 11.58 2.65
N ILE A 80 8.03 10.66 2.74
CA ILE A 80 8.30 9.31 3.25
C ILE A 80 9.24 8.61 2.26
N LYS A 81 10.35 8.08 2.75
CA LYS A 81 11.37 7.43 1.92
C LYS A 81 11.21 5.92 1.93
N SER A 82 11.39 5.27 0.78
CA SER A 82 11.43 3.81 0.65
C SER A 82 12.40 3.15 1.63
N ARG A 83 12.05 1.95 2.09
CA ARG A 83 12.88 1.09 2.95
C ARG A 83 12.80 -0.37 2.50
N LYS A 84 13.50 -1.26 3.20
CA LYS A 84 13.67 -2.67 2.81
C LYS A 84 12.36 -3.42 2.48
N ASN A 85 11.27 -3.13 3.19
CA ASN A 85 10.00 -3.83 3.00
C ASN A 85 8.84 -2.93 2.53
N TYR A 86 9.11 -1.67 2.20
CA TYR A 86 8.12 -0.81 1.56
C TYR A 86 8.76 0.13 0.52
N LEU A 87 8.12 0.23 -0.64
CA LEU A 87 8.47 1.15 -1.71
C LEU A 87 7.46 2.30 -1.74
N VAL A 88 7.98 3.51 -1.88
CA VAL A 88 7.20 4.73 -2.05
C VAL A 88 7.26 5.16 -3.50
N PHE A 89 6.11 5.52 -4.06
CA PHE A 89 5.93 6.01 -5.41
C PHE A 89 5.22 7.37 -5.38
N ASP A 90 5.75 8.35 -6.09
CA ASP A 90 5.20 9.71 -6.11
C ASP A 90 3.99 9.82 -7.07
N SER A 91 3.88 8.89 -8.02
CA SER A 91 2.82 8.87 -9.02
C SER A 91 2.24 7.48 -9.25
N LEU A 92 1.04 7.47 -9.82
CA LEU A 92 0.40 6.24 -10.29
C LEU A 92 1.17 5.63 -11.46
N ASP A 93 1.76 6.46 -12.32
CA ASP A 93 2.53 6.00 -13.48
C ASP A 93 3.77 5.20 -13.06
N GLU A 94 4.50 5.64 -12.03
CA GLU A 94 5.62 4.88 -11.47
C GLU A 94 5.18 3.50 -10.94
N ILE A 95 3.99 3.43 -10.34
CA ILE A 95 3.43 2.15 -9.89
C ILE A 95 3.15 1.25 -11.07
N LEU A 96 2.55 1.78 -12.16
CA LEU A 96 2.28 0.98 -13.36
C LEU A 96 3.57 0.46 -13.99
N VAL A 97 4.58 1.32 -14.13
CA VAL A 97 5.91 0.90 -14.60
C VAL A 97 6.51 -0.18 -13.71
N PHE A 98 6.39 -0.04 -12.38
CA PHE A 98 6.86 -1.07 -11.46
C PHE A 98 6.11 -2.40 -11.66
N LEU A 99 4.78 -2.35 -11.81
CA LEU A 99 3.94 -3.53 -12.00
C LEU A 99 4.17 -4.22 -13.35
N ASP A 100 4.55 -3.48 -14.40
CA ASP A 100 4.88 -4.04 -15.72
C ASP A 100 6.20 -4.83 -15.72
N ASN A 101 7.04 -4.63 -14.71
CA ASN A 101 8.31 -5.32 -14.53
C ASN A 101 8.23 -6.48 -13.51
N LEU A 102 7.02 -6.87 -13.09
CA LEU A 102 6.74 -8.03 -12.23
C LEU A 102 6.34 -9.26 -13.07
#